data_AF-A0A6S5CHH8-F1
#
_entry.id   AF-A0A6S5CHH8-F1
#
_cell.length_a   1.000
_cell.length_b   1.000
_cell.length_c   1.000
_cell.angle_alpha   90.00
_cell.angle_beta   90.00
_cell.angle_gamma   90.00
#
_symmetry.space_group_name_H-M   'P 1'
#
loop_
_entity.id
_entity.type
_entity.pdbx_description
1 polymer ?
#
loop_
_entity_poly.entity_id
_entity_poly.type
_entity_poly.pdbx_seq_one_letter_code
_entity_poly.pdbx_strand_id
1 'polypeptide(L)'
;MTRESALLALLESREAEANAKAEWIAEWVATNRPLLMAGMLSTDPATLLCELNPDQHRQYNHAIRLLMNDGDPSHLVQFVQQVVDAGLSDLAHDAWSNHLAELQTAMSEEQWEQYQHRSAA
;
A
#
# COMPACT_ATOMS: atom_id res chain seq x y z
N MET A 1 -20.05 -25.00 -22.84
CA MET A 1 -18.92 -24.25 -22.25
C MET A 1 -17.85 -25.26 -21.88
N THR A 2 -16.63 -25.14 -22.40
CA THR A 2 -15.52 -26.07 -22.10
C THR A 2 -14.80 -25.63 -20.83
N ARG A 3 -14.13 -26.58 -20.17
CA ARG A 3 -13.41 -26.33 -18.90
C ARG A 3 -12.33 -25.24 -19.03
N GLU A 4 -11.73 -25.11 -20.21
CA GLU A 4 -10.74 -24.07 -20.54
C GLU A 4 -11.37 -22.66 -20.61
N SER A 5 -12.57 -22.53 -21.20
CA SER A 5 -13.26 -21.24 -21.26
C SER A 5 -13.67 -20.72 -19.86
N ALA A 6 -13.94 -21.60 -18.91
CA ALA A 6 -14.21 -21.21 -17.51
C ALA A 6 -12.92 -20.84 -16.75
N LEU A 7 -11.79 -21.49 -17.06
CA LEU A 7 -10.50 -21.20 -16.45
C LEU A 7 -9.93 -19.85 -16.90
N LEU A 8 -10.10 -19.50 -18.17
CA LEU A 8 -9.70 -18.20 -18.72
C LEU A 8 -10.52 -17.04 -18.10
N ALA A 9 -11.85 -17.17 -18.03
CA ALA A 9 -12.71 -16.16 -17.41
C ALA A 9 -12.34 -15.91 -15.94
N LEU A 10 -12.04 -16.99 -15.19
CA LEU A 10 -11.62 -16.92 -13.79
C LEU A 10 -10.28 -16.21 -13.61
N LEU A 11 -9.35 -16.37 -14.56
CA LEU A 11 -8.06 -15.66 -14.53
C LEU A 11 -8.23 -14.17 -14.86
N GLU A 12 -9.03 -13.85 -15.88
CA GLU A 12 -9.35 -12.46 -16.28
C GLU A 12 -10.05 -11.69 -15.16
N SER A 13 -10.97 -12.36 -14.44
CA SER A 13 -11.68 -11.79 -13.29
C SER A 13 -10.75 -11.49 -12.11
N ARG A 14 -9.83 -12.41 -11.79
CA ARG A 14 -8.81 -12.20 -10.75
C ARG A 14 -7.84 -11.10 -11.11
N GLU A 15 -7.44 -11.00 -12.37
CA GLU A 15 -6.57 -9.93 -12.84
C GLU A 15 -7.29 -8.57 -12.75
N ALA A 16 -8.57 -8.51 -13.12
CA ALA A 16 -9.38 -7.30 -12.99
C ALA A 16 -9.53 -6.85 -11.53
N GLU A 17 -9.74 -7.79 -10.59
CA GLU A 17 -9.81 -7.47 -9.16
C GLU A 17 -8.47 -6.99 -8.60
N ALA A 18 -7.37 -7.68 -8.96
CA ALA A 18 -6.02 -7.26 -8.55
C ALA A 18 -5.70 -5.86 -9.09
N ASN A 19 -6.09 -5.57 -10.33
CA ASN A 19 -5.90 -4.26 -10.94
C ASN A 19 -6.77 -3.18 -10.27
N ALA A 20 -8.04 -3.47 -9.98
CA ALA A 20 -8.92 -2.55 -9.26
C ALA A 20 -8.39 -2.21 -7.86
N LYS A 21 -7.86 -3.20 -7.13
CA LYS A 21 -7.20 -2.97 -5.84
C LYS A 21 -5.95 -2.10 -6.01
N ALA A 22 -5.11 -2.40 -7.01
CA ALA A 22 -3.90 -1.63 -7.26
C ALA A 22 -4.21 -0.16 -7.63
N GLU A 23 -5.22 0.06 -8.47
CA GLU A 23 -5.70 1.40 -8.83
C GLU A 23 -6.24 2.15 -7.61
N TRP A 24 -7.07 1.50 -6.80
CA TRP A 24 -7.59 2.10 -5.56
C TRP A 24 -6.47 2.47 -4.59
N ILE A 25 -5.49 1.58 -4.38
CA ILE A 25 -4.33 1.85 -3.53
C ILE A 25 -3.52 3.01 -4.09
N ALA A 26 -3.28 3.06 -5.41
CA ALA A 26 -2.51 4.13 -6.04
C ALA A 26 -3.21 5.50 -5.88
N GLU A 27 -4.54 5.55 -6.06
CA GLU A 27 -5.33 6.77 -5.86
C GLU A 27 -5.34 7.20 -4.38
N TRP A 28 -5.52 6.24 -3.47
CA TRP A 28 -5.47 6.49 -2.04
C TRP A 28 -4.11 7.04 -1.63
N VAL A 29 -3.02 6.44 -2.09
CA VAL A 29 -1.64 6.89 -1.86
C VAL A 29 -1.44 8.31 -2.42
N ALA A 30 -1.84 8.57 -3.66
CA ALA A 30 -1.68 9.88 -4.27
C ALA A 30 -2.43 10.99 -3.50
N THR A 31 -3.62 10.67 -3.00
CA THR A 31 -4.47 11.58 -2.22
C THR A 31 -3.91 11.83 -0.81
N ASN A 32 -3.39 10.79 -0.16
CA ASN A 32 -2.97 10.85 1.24
C ASN A 32 -1.50 11.22 1.44
N ARG A 33 -0.64 11.11 0.41
CA ARG A 33 0.77 11.52 0.48
C ARG A 33 0.96 12.97 0.97
N PRO A 34 0.28 14.01 0.41
CA PRO A 34 0.44 15.37 0.92
C PRO A 34 -0.05 15.52 2.36
N LEU A 35 -1.08 14.78 2.77
CA LEU A 35 -1.60 14.79 4.15
C LEU A 35 -0.59 14.17 5.12
N LEU A 36 0.06 13.07 4.73
CA LEU A 36 1.15 12.46 5.49
C LEU A 36 2.30 13.47 5.67
N MET A 37 2.72 14.12 4.59
CA MET A 37 3.81 15.13 4.66
C MET A 37 3.44 16.33 5.53
N ALA A 38 2.16 16.66 5.63
CA ALA A 38 1.64 17.71 6.49
C ALA A 38 1.40 17.26 7.95
N GLY A 39 1.62 15.98 8.29
CA GLY A 39 1.33 15.43 9.62
C GLY A 39 -0.17 15.41 9.95
N MET A 40 -1.03 15.32 8.94
CA MET A 40 -2.49 15.33 9.09
C MET A 40 -3.11 13.93 9.13
N LEU A 41 -2.31 12.88 8.94
CA LEU A 41 -2.72 11.50 9.15
C LEU A 41 -2.48 11.08 10.60
N SER A 42 -2.88 9.85 10.96
CA SER A 42 -2.58 9.25 12.26
C SER A 42 -1.09 8.98 12.50
N THR A 43 -0.26 9.16 11.47
CA THR A 43 1.19 9.06 11.51
C THR A 43 1.78 10.18 10.64
N ASP A 44 3.10 10.32 10.68
CA ASP A 44 3.87 11.32 9.96
C ASP A 44 5.27 10.77 9.62
N PRO A 45 6.05 11.44 8.76
CA PRO A 45 7.39 10.96 8.38
C PRO A 45 8.37 10.81 9.55
N ALA A 46 8.26 11.64 10.59
CA ALA A 46 9.13 11.54 11.75
C ALA A 46 8.79 10.29 12.58
N THR A 47 7.49 10.00 12.77
CA THR A 47 7.01 8.78 13.41
C THR A 47 7.48 7.55 12.65
N LEU A 48 7.33 7.52 11.32
CA LEU A 48 7.81 6.41 10.48
C LEU A 48 9.33 6.19 10.59
N LEU A 49 10.11 7.28 10.70
CA LEU A 49 11.57 7.20 10.93
C LEU A 49 11.94 6.73 12.34
N CYS A 50 11.04 6.81 13.32
CA CYS A 50 11.23 6.24 14.66
C CYS A 50 10.95 4.73 14.69
N GLU A 51 10.19 4.21 13.75
CA GLU A 51 9.75 2.80 13.69
C GLU A 51 10.63 1.94 12.77
N LEU A 52 11.79 2.45 12.36
CA LEU A 52 12.71 1.73 11.48
C LEU A 52 13.19 0.41 12.11
N ASN A 53 13.32 -0.61 11.28
CA ASN A 53 13.94 -1.85 11.70
C ASN A 53 15.48 -1.73 11.76
N PRO A 54 16.19 -2.72 12.33
CA PRO A 54 17.66 -2.65 12.47
C PRO A 54 18.43 -2.48 11.16
N ASP A 55 17.93 -2.99 10.04
CA ASP A 55 18.58 -2.86 8.73
C ASP A 55 18.37 -1.47 8.16
N GLN A 56 17.15 -0.93 8.28
CA GLN A 56 16.83 0.44 7.91
C GLN A 56 17.61 1.44 8.77
N HIS A 57 17.79 1.19 10.07
CA HIS A 57 18.67 2.01 10.92
C HIS A 57 20.12 2.02 10.42
N ARG A 58 20.64 0.88 9.94
CA ARG A 58 21.99 0.84 9.35
C ARG A 58 22.07 1.67 8.06
N GLN A 59 21.06 1.60 7.21
CA GLN A 59 20.98 2.39 5.97
C GLN A 59 20.84 3.89 6.27
N TYR A 60 20.00 4.25 7.24
CA TYR A 60 19.82 5.63 7.68
C TYR A 60 21.13 6.23 8.22
N ASN A 61 21.82 5.50 9.10
CA ASN A 61 23.12 5.92 9.62
C ASN A 61 24.17 6.06 8.51
N HIS A 62 24.14 5.18 7.50
CA HIS A 62 25.03 5.29 6.34
C HIS A 62 24.74 6.56 5.54
N ALA A 63 23.47 6.87 5.28
CA ALA A 63 23.06 8.08 4.58
C ALA A 63 23.46 9.36 5.33
N ILE A 64 23.30 9.38 6.66
CA ILE A 64 23.78 10.49 7.51
C ILE A 64 25.29 10.66 7.40
N ARG A 65 26.05 9.56 7.45
CA ARG A 65 27.52 9.61 7.32
C ARG A 65 27.96 10.18 5.97
N LEU A 66 27.28 9.80 4.88
CA LEU A 66 27.56 10.36 3.54
C LEU A 66 27.26 11.86 3.50
N LEU A 67 26.12 12.29 4.04
CA LEU A 67 25.79 13.72 4.15
C LEU A 67 26.86 14.49 4.96
N MET A 68 27.30 13.96 6.10
CA MET A 68 28.27 14.63 6.95
C MET A 68 29.68 14.72 6.33
N ASN A 69 30.09 13.71 5.56
CA ASN A 69 31.44 13.64 5.00
C ASN A 69 31.53 14.29 3.61
N ASP A 70 30.55 13.99 2.76
CA ASP A 70 30.56 14.34 1.34
C ASP A 70 29.62 15.53 1.04
N GLY A 71 28.82 15.96 2.03
CA GLY A 71 27.87 17.08 1.88
C GLY A 71 26.66 16.75 1.01
N ASP A 72 26.54 15.51 0.53
CA ASP A 72 25.49 15.09 -0.40
C ASP A 72 24.24 14.59 0.34
N PRO A 73 23.10 15.30 0.24
CA PRO A 73 21.85 14.88 0.86
C PRO A 73 21.08 13.82 0.06
N SER A 74 21.50 13.50 -1.18
CA SER A 74 20.71 12.66 -2.10
C SER A 74 20.31 11.32 -1.49
N HIS A 75 21.25 10.65 -0.82
CA HIS A 75 21.05 9.35 -0.17
C HIS A 75 20.07 9.45 1.01
N LEU A 76 20.14 10.54 1.78
CA LEU A 76 19.23 10.77 2.90
C LEU A 76 17.82 11.06 2.38
N VAL A 77 17.69 11.91 1.36
CA VAL A 77 16.40 12.21 0.73
C VAL A 77 15.78 10.95 0.15
N GLN A 78 16.55 10.13 -0.57
CA GLN A 78 16.07 8.88 -1.14
C GLN A 78 15.62 7.90 -0.05
N PHE A 79 16.39 7.77 1.03
CA PHE A 79 16.02 6.90 2.14
C PHE A 79 14.70 7.35 2.79
N VAL A 80 14.56 8.65 3.09
CA VAL A 80 13.32 9.19 3.67
C VAL A 80 12.13 8.96 2.73
N GLN A 81 12.30 9.16 1.43
CA GLN A 81 11.25 8.85 0.43
C GLN A 81 10.83 7.38 0.48
N GLN A 82 11.78 6.45 0.54
CA GLN A 82 11.48 5.01 0.63
C GLN A 82 10.69 4.65 1.89
N VAL A 83 11.08 5.23 3.04
CA VAL A 83 10.37 5.01 4.32
C VAL A 83 8.95 5.56 4.23
N VAL A 84 8.79 6.77 3.69
CA VAL A 84 7.48 7.40 3.49
C VAL A 84 6.60 6.57 2.55
N ASP A 85 7.14 6.13 1.43
CA ASP A 85 6.37 5.39 0.42
C ASP A 85 5.96 4.00 0.94
N ALA A 86 6.84 3.34 1.71
CA ALA A 86 6.51 2.09 2.39
C ALA A 86 5.40 2.29 3.44
N GLY A 87 5.56 3.26 4.35
CA GLY A 87 4.55 3.52 5.38
C GLY A 87 3.19 3.92 4.80
N LEU A 88 3.18 4.70 3.71
CA LEU A 88 1.95 5.08 3.03
C LEU A 88 1.30 3.90 2.30
N SER A 89 2.11 2.98 1.73
CA SER A 89 1.62 1.73 1.16
C SER A 89 0.98 0.83 2.23
N ASP A 90 1.59 0.73 3.41
CA ASP A 90 1.05 -0.08 4.52
C ASP A 90 -0.29 0.50 4.99
N LEU A 91 -0.38 1.81 5.19
CA LEU A 91 -1.65 2.49 5.52
C LEU A 91 -2.73 2.28 4.45
N ALA A 92 -2.36 2.29 3.17
CA ALA A 92 -3.30 2.04 2.08
C ALA A 92 -3.82 0.60 2.10
N HIS A 93 -2.97 -0.38 2.43
CA HIS A 93 -3.38 -1.77 2.58
C HIS A 93 -4.31 -1.97 3.78
N ASP A 94 -4.06 -1.30 4.89
CA ASP A 94 -4.93 -1.31 6.06
C ASP A 94 -6.28 -0.66 5.75
N ALA A 95 -6.27 0.50 5.07
CA ALA A 95 -7.49 1.19 4.64
C ALA A 95 -8.32 0.34 3.68
N TRP A 96 -7.67 -0.36 2.72
CA TRP A 96 -8.34 -1.31 1.84
C TRP A 96 -8.95 -2.47 2.61
N SER A 97 -8.23 -3.04 3.58
CA SER A 97 -8.72 -4.16 4.38
C SER A 97 -9.94 -3.76 5.21
N ASN A 98 -9.93 -2.56 5.79
CA ASN A 98 -11.09 -2.00 6.49
C ASN A 98 -12.26 -1.76 5.54
N HIS A 99 -12.02 -1.18 4.36
CA HIS A 99 -13.04 -0.98 3.33
C HIS A 99 -13.70 -2.31 2.93
N LEU A 100 -12.91 -3.37 2.76
CA LEU A 100 -13.41 -4.70 2.43
C LEU A 100 -14.28 -5.28 3.57
N ALA A 101 -13.89 -5.09 4.82
CA ALA A 101 -14.66 -5.54 5.99
C ALA A 101 -15.99 -4.79 6.13
N GLU A 102 -16.01 -3.47 5.86
CA GLU A 102 -17.24 -2.67 5.81
C GLU A 102 -18.17 -3.15 4.69
N LEU A 103 -17.61 -3.43 3.51
CA LEU A 103 -18.36 -3.96 2.37
C LEU A 103 -18.97 -5.34 2.67
N GLN A 104 -18.22 -6.21 3.36
CA GLN A 104 -18.74 -7.50 3.85
C GLN A 104 -19.88 -7.29 4.85
N THR A 105 -19.75 -6.34 5.77
CA THR A 105 -20.76 -6.06 6.81
C THR A 105 -22.04 -5.47 6.22
N ALA A 106 -21.91 -4.66 5.17
CA ALA A 106 -23.04 -4.02 4.50
C ALA A 106 -23.85 -4.98 3.60
N MET A 107 -23.25 -6.09 3.16
CA MET A 107 -23.89 -7.07 2.28
C MET A 107 -24.46 -8.26 3.07
N SER A 108 -25.49 -8.91 2.51
CA SER A 108 -25.92 -10.21 3.04
C SER A 108 -24.87 -11.29 2.74
N GLU A 109 -24.93 -12.41 3.47
CA GLU A 109 -23.98 -13.52 3.28
C GLU A 109 -24.05 -14.09 1.85
N GLU A 110 -25.25 -14.18 1.26
CA GLU A 110 -25.44 -14.55 -0.15
C GLU A 110 -24.84 -13.54 -1.14
N GLN A 111 -24.92 -12.24 -0.85
CA GLN A 111 -24.32 -11.18 -1.69
C GLN A 111 -22.80 -11.18 -1.58
N TRP A 112 -22.27 -11.46 -0.39
CA TRP A 112 -20.84 -11.63 -0.16
C TRP A 112 -20.29 -12.88 -0.87
N GLU A 113 -20.99 -14.02 -0.78
CA GLU A 113 -20.65 -15.22 -1.54
C GLU A 113 -20.70 -14.97 -3.04
N GLN A 114 -21.71 -14.26 -3.54
CA GLN A 114 -21.77 -13.88 -4.96
C GLN A 114 -20.64 -12.92 -5.35
N TYR A 115 -20.28 -11.96 -4.50
CA TYR A 115 -19.15 -11.06 -4.74
C TYR A 115 -17.82 -11.83 -4.82
N GLN A 116 -17.57 -12.73 -3.86
CA GLN A 116 -16.39 -13.61 -3.87
C GLN A 116 -16.40 -14.60 -5.03
N HIS A 117 -17.57 -15.08 -5.44
CA HIS A 117 -17.69 -15.92 -6.63
C HIS A 117 -17.53 -15.13 -7.91
N ARG A 118 -17.90 -13.85 -7.94
CA ARG A 118 -17.68 -12.96 -9.08
C ARG A 118 -16.21 -12.61 -9.25
N SER A 119 -15.44 -12.55 -8.16
CA SER A 119 -13.97 -12.46 -8.22
C SER A 119 -13.28 -13.80 -8.48
N ALA A 120 -13.97 -14.92 -8.24
CA ALA A 120 -13.50 -16.26 -8.53
C ALA A 120 -14.12 -16.90 -9.79
N ALA A 121 -14.80 -16.14 -10.67
CA ALA A 121 -15.42 -16.63 -11.91
C ALA A 121 -15.11 -15.70 -13.06
#